data_AF-A0A964EPA5-F1
#
_entry.id   AF-A0A964EPA5-F1
#
_cell.length_a   1.000
_cell.length_b   1.000
_cell.length_c   1.000
_cell.angle_alpha   90.00
_cell.angle_beta   90.00
_cell.angle_gamma   90.00
#
_symmetry.space_group_name_H-M   'P 1'
#
loop_
_entity.id
_entity.type
_entity.pdbx_description
1 polymer ?
#
loop_
_entity_poly.entity_id
_entity_poly.type
_entity_poly.pdbx_seq_one_letter_code
_entity_poly.pdbx_strand_id
1 'polypeptide(L)'
;MLTLPSTHLLIIAFNDPDGRIRAFDEAVGRPAQVSVLVGPEVASLDKLVARFLPKPAIDKITWRLAELLERRGATRRGLAALDKADSKPAATEEDA
;
A
#
# COMPACT_ATOMS: atom_id res chain seq x y z
N MET A 1 17.29 3.08 24.82
CA MET A 1 18.15 3.06 23.62
C MET A 1 17.58 2.05 22.63
N LEU A 2 17.00 2.50 21.51
CA LEU A 2 16.64 1.65 20.36
C LEU A 2 17.90 1.51 19.48
N THR A 3 18.71 0.48 19.74
CA THR A 3 20.04 0.24 19.16
C THR A 3 20.03 -0.85 18.10
N LEU A 4 19.20 -0.72 17.08
CA LEU A 4 19.39 -1.45 15.83
C LEU A 4 19.69 -0.41 14.74
N PRO A 5 20.87 -0.44 14.09
CA PRO A 5 21.36 0.63 13.23
C PRO A 5 20.62 0.78 11.88
N SER A 6 19.48 0.09 11.68
CA SER A 6 18.76 0.05 10.41
C SER A 6 17.22 0.06 10.52
N THR A 7 16.64 0.27 11.71
CA THR A 7 15.18 0.26 11.87
C THR A 7 14.59 1.61 11.51
N HIS A 8 13.70 1.63 10.52
CA HIS A 8 12.91 2.80 10.14
C HIS A 8 11.49 2.64 10.67
N LEU A 9 11.02 3.62 11.45
CA LEU A 9 9.66 3.64 11.98
C LEU A 9 8.74 4.36 10.99
N LEU A 10 7.69 3.67 10.52
CA LEU A 10 6.64 4.27 9.70
C LEU A 10 5.35 4.38 10.52
N ILE A 11 4.83 5.60 10.65
CA ILE A 11 3.54 5.88 11.29
C ILE A 11 2.54 6.28 10.21
N ILE A 12 1.40 5.59 10.16
CA ILE A 12 0.31 5.86 9.22
C ILE A 12 -0.96 6.18 10.02
N ALA A 13 -1.58 7.33 9.75
CA ALA A 13 -2.78 7.78 10.46
C ALA A 13 -3.74 8.57 9.56
N PHE A 14 -5.04 8.48 9.81
CA PHE A 14 -6.05 9.25 9.05
C PHE A 14 -6.01 10.75 9.37
N ASN A 15 -5.75 11.10 10.63
CA ASN A 15 -5.61 12.46 11.13
C ASN A 15 -4.68 12.49 12.36
N ASP A 16 -4.35 13.69 12.85
CA ASP A 16 -3.62 13.91 14.10
C ASP A 16 -4.24 15.10 14.87
N PRO A 17 -5.47 14.95 15.40
CA PRO A 17 -6.24 16.06 15.95
C PRO A 17 -5.62 16.62 17.24
N ASP A 18 -5.03 15.75 18.05
CA ASP A 18 -4.38 16.13 19.31
C ASP A 18 -2.89 16.47 19.11
N GLY A 19 -2.38 16.40 17.87
CA GLY A 19 -0.97 16.66 17.55
C GLY A 19 0.02 15.66 18.18
N ARG A 20 -0.46 14.52 18.69
CA ARG A 20 0.36 13.57 19.46
C ARG A 20 1.39 12.88 18.58
N ILE A 21 1.05 12.64 17.32
CA ILE A 21 1.96 11.99 16.37
C ILE A 21 3.10 12.94 16.01
N ARG A 22 2.78 14.20 15.71
CA ARG A 22 3.80 15.25 15.48
C ARG A 22 4.68 15.48 16.69
N ALA A 23 4.09 15.60 17.87
CA ALA A 23 4.85 15.79 19.12
C ALA A 23 5.80 14.61 19.40
N PHE A 24 5.37 13.38 19.10
CA PHE A 24 6.23 12.20 19.19
C PHE A 24 7.40 12.25 18.20
N ASP A 25 7.15 12.56 16.93
CA ASP A 25 8.18 12.64 15.89
C ASP A 25 9.26 13.68 16.24
N GLU A 26 8.82 14.87 16.68
CA GLU A 26 9.70 15.94 17.15
C GLU A 26 10.50 15.52 18.39
N ALA A 27 9.87 14.86 19.36
CA ALA A 27 10.53 14.40 20.58
C ALA A 27 11.58 13.29 20.32
N VAL A 28 11.34 12.42 19.33
CA VAL A 28 12.30 11.39 18.92
C VAL A 28 13.53 12.02 18.24
N GLY A 29 13.35 13.12 17.50
CA GLY A 29 14.44 13.92 16.94
C GLY A 29 15.32 13.17 15.93
N ARG A 30 14.78 12.14 15.29
CA ARG A 30 15.50 11.28 14.31
C ARG A 30 14.78 11.28 12.95
N PRO A 31 14.79 12.40 12.21
CA PRO A 31 14.04 12.54 10.96
C PRO A 31 14.49 11.55 9.87
N ALA A 32 15.74 11.08 9.93
CA ALA A 32 16.24 10.08 8.98
C ALA A 32 15.73 8.64 9.26
N GLN A 33 15.11 8.40 10.41
CA GLN A 33 14.69 7.06 10.88
C GLN A 33 13.19 6.96 11.16
N VAL A 34 12.45 8.05 10.97
CA VAL A 34 11.01 8.10 11.19
C VAL A 34 10.36 8.71 9.95
N SER A 35 9.28 8.10 9.48
CA SER A 35 8.40 8.68 8.46
C SER A 35 6.97 8.67 8.96
N VAL A 36 6.29 9.79 8.76
CA VAL A 36 4.90 9.98 9.19
C VAL A 36 4.05 10.26 7.96
N LEU A 37 3.02 9.45 7.74
CA LEU A 37 2.03 9.60 6.70
C LEU A 37 0.67 9.89 7.36
N VAL A 38 0.21 11.14 7.26
CA VAL A 38 -1.10 11.56 7.79
C VAL A 38 -2.01 11.99 6.65
N GLY A 39 -3.20 11.40 6.60
CA GLY A 39 -4.26 11.81 5.69
C GLY A 39 -5.04 10.63 5.10
N PRO A 40 -6.29 10.85 4.67
CA PRO A 40 -7.18 9.78 4.22
C PRO A 40 -6.70 9.04 2.97
N GLU A 41 -5.92 9.68 2.11
CA GLU A 41 -5.37 9.07 0.89
C GLU A 41 -4.23 8.09 1.17
N VAL A 42 -3.44 8.33 2.21
CA VAL A 42 -2.27 7.49 2.58
C VAL A 42 -2.58 6.53 3.72
N ALA A 43 -3.63 6.81 4.50
CA ALA A 43 -4.04 5.97 5.62
C ALA A 43 -4.98 4.82 5.22
N SER A 44 -5.69 4.94 4.10
CA SER A 44 -6.43 3.84 3.51
C SER A 44 -5.46 2.89 2.81
N LEU A 45 -5.41 1.63 3.24
CA LEU A 45 -4.51 0.63 2.66
C LEU A 45 -4.82 0.41 1.17
N ASP A 46 -6.10 0.37 0.79
CA ASP A 46 -6.52 0.20 -0.61
C ASP A 46 -5.97 1.32 -1.50
N LYS A 47 -6.11 2.57 -1.06
CA LYS A 47 -5.59 3.74 -1.78
C LYS A 47 -4.07 3.77 -1.79
N LEU A 48 -3.44 3.44 -0.66
CA LEU A 48 -1.98 3.39 -0.51
C LEU A 48 -1.37 2.39 -1.50
N VAL A 49 -1.91 1.18 -1.54
CA VAL A 49 -1.44 0.10 -2.42
C VAL A 49 -1.71 0.44 -3.89
N ALA A 50 -2.89 0.95 -4.21
CA ALA A 50 -3.28 1.19 -5.60
C ALA A 50 -2.57 2.39 -6.25
N ARG A 51 -2.25 3.44 -5.47
CA ARG A 51 -1.78 4.73 -6.01
C ARG A 51 -0.33 5.07 -5.68
N PHE A 52 0.18 4.59 -4.55
CA PHE A 52 1.47 5.05 -4.03
C PHE A 52 2.54 3.96 -3.97
N LEU A 53 2.15 2.69 -3.87
CA LEU A 53 3.11 1.60 -3.88
C LEU A 53 3.44 1.16 -5.33
N PRO A 54 4.72 0.89 -5.63
CA PRO A 54 5.08 0.35 -6.93
C PRO A 54 4.45 -1.02 -7.12
N LYS A 55 3.98 -1.30 -8.33
CA LYS A 55 3.48 -2.63 -8.68
C LYS A 55 4.58 -3.65 -8.40
N PRO A 56 4.31 -4.72 -7.61
CA PRO A 56 5.34 -5.67 -7.25
C PRO A 56 5.90 -6.32 -8.52
N ALA A 57 7.23 -6.38 -8.64
CA ALA A 57 7.89 -6.96 -9.81
C ALA A 57 7.56 -8.45 -10.00
N ILE A 58 7.16 -9.14 -8.91
CA ILE A 58 6.73 -10.54 -8.92
C ILE A 58 5.54 -10.69 -7.96
N ASP A 59 4.36 -10.98 -8.49
CA ASP A 59 3.18 -11.31 -7.69
C ASP A 59 3.01 -12.83 -7.57
N LYS A 60 3.64 -13.39 -6.53
CA LYS A 60 3.56 -14.84 -6.23
C LYS A 60 2.14 -15.27 -5.85
N ILE A 61 1.33 -14.37 -5.29
CA ILE A 61 -0.03 -14.68 -4.85
C ILE A 61 -0.92 -14.85 -6.07
N THR A 62 -0.86 -13.90 -7.01
CA THR A 62 -1.58 -14.00 -8.28
C THR A 62 -1.13 -15.22 -9.09
N TRP A 63 0.17 -15.53 -9.10
CA TRP A 63 0.66 -16.75 -9.74
C TRP A 63 0.11 -18.02 -9.09
N ARG A 64 0.05 -18.08 -7.76
CA ARG A 64 -0.50 -19.24 -7.04
C ARG A 64 -2.01 -19.37 -7.25
N LEU A 65 -2.73 -18.25 -7.32
CA LEU A 65 -4.15 -18.20 -7.67
C LEU A 65 -4.39 -18.76 -9.06
N ALA A 66 -3.61 -18.31 -10.05
CA ALA A 66 -3.63 -18.82 -11.42
C ALA A 66 -3.45 -20.35 -11.46
N GLU A 67 -2.43 -20.86 -10.77
CA GLU A 67 -2.17 -22.30 -10.67
C GLU A 67 -3.34 -23.08 -10.04
N LEU A 68 -3.94 -22.55 -8.97
CA LEU A 68 -5.10 -23.17 -8.32
C LEU A 68 -6.35 -23.18 -9.21
N LEU A 69 -6.54 -22.13 -10.01
CA LEU A 69 -7.66 -22.04 -10.96
C LEU A 69 -7.48 -23.03 -12.12
N GLU A 70 -6.27 -23.16 -12.66
CA GLU A 70 -5.96 -24.16 -13.69
C GLU A 70 -6.20 -25.59 -13.17
N ARG A 71 -5.77 -25.89 -11.94
CA ARG A 71 -6.02 -27.19 -11.28
C ARG A 71 -7.52 -27.49 -11.10
N ARG A 72 -8.36 -26.45 -11.03
CA ARG A 72 -9.84 -26.57 -10.93
C ARG A 72 -10.54 -26.60 -12.30
N GLY A 73 -9.80 -26.59 -13.41
CA GLY A 73 -10.36 -26.63 -14.76
C GLY A 73 -10.88 -25.29 -15.28
N ALA A 74 -10.58 -24.17 -14.61
CA ALA A 74 -10.96 -22.84 -15.10
C ALA A 74 -10.17 -22.53 -16.38
N THR A 75 -10.87 -22.40 -17.51
CA THR A 75 -10.23 -22.15 -18.81
C THR A 75 -9.61 -20.75 -18.84
N ARG A 76 -8.49 -20.62 -19.57
CA ARG A 76 -7.66 -19.42 -19.88
C ARG A 76 -8.39 -18.06 -20.06
N ARG A 77 -9.70 -18.09 -20.29
CA ARG A 77 -10.60 -16.94 -20.40
C ARG A 77 -10.78 -16.18 -19.07
N GLY A 78 -10.65 -16.84 -17.91
CA GLY A 78 -10.71 -16.18 -16.59
C GLY A 78 -9.44 -15.42 -16.21
N LEU A 79 -8.26 -15.93 -16.60
CA LEU A 79 -6.98 -15.27 -16.33
C LEU A 79 -6.79 -13.97 -17.12
N ALA A 80 -7.24 -13.92 -18.36
CA ALA A 80 -7.16 -12.71 -19.20
C ALA A 80 -8.06 -11.56 -18.71
N ALA A 81 -9.05 -11.85 -17.86
CA ALA A 81 -9.91 -10.82 -17.25
C ALA A 81 -9.27 -10.18 -16.01
N LEU A 82 -8.45 -10.92 -15.26
CA LEU A 82 -7.73 -10.42 -14.09
C LEU A 82 -6.63 -9.41 -14.48
N ASP A 83 -5.89 -9.71 -15.54
CA ASP A 83 -4.84 -8.81 -16.07
C ASP A 83 -5.41 -7.48 -16.63
N LYS A 84 -6.68 -7.50 -17.08
CA LYS A 84 -7.41 -6.29 -17.49
C LYS A 84 -7.93 -5.47 -16.30
N ALA A 85 -8.23 -6.10 -15.17
CA ALA A 85 -8.66 -5.40 -13.96
C ALA A 85 -7.51 -4.60 -13.34
N ASP A 86 -6.29 -5.13 -13.39
CA ASP A 86 -5.09 -4.48 -12.85
C ASP A 86 -4.45 -3.44 -13.79
N SER A 87 -4.92 -3.32 -15.04
CA SER A 87 -4.38 -2.40 -16.05
C SER A 87 -5.31 -1.24 -16.40
N LYS A 88 -6.53 -1.19 -15.83
CA LYS A 88 -7.39 -0.01 -15.96
C LYS A 88 -6.95 1.01 -14.90
N PRO A 89 -6.26 2.12 -15.26
CA PRO A 89 -6.19 3.24 -14.35
C PRO A 89 -7.63 3.71 -14.13
N ALA A 90 -8.03 3.84 -12.86
CA ALA A 90 -9.18 4.63 -12.47
C ALA A 90 -8.86 6.11 -12.74
N ALA A 91 -8.78 6.46 -14.02
CA ALA A 91 -8.78 7.83 -14.48
C ALA A 91 -10.23 8.24 -14.68
N THR A 92 -10.61 9.22 -13.87
CA THR A 92 -11.64 10.23 -14.11
C THR A 92 -13.10 9.81 -13.88
N GLU A 93 -13.61 10.27 -12.72
CA GLU A 93 -14.95 10.81 -12.42
C GLU A 93 -14.88 11.08 -10.89
N GLU A 94 -15.06 12.29 -10.34
CA GLU A 94 -15.90 13.41 -10.76
C GLU A 94 -15.44 14.66 -9.98
N ASP A 95 -15.13 15.76 -10.68
CA ASP A 95 -15.19 17.11 -10.13
C ASP A 95 -16.68 17.47 -9.96
N ALA A 96 -17.12 17.72 -8.73
CA ALA A 96 -18.28 18.55 -8.37
C ALA A 96 -18.24 18.95 -6.90
#